data_AF-A0A7R9PBX7-F1
#
_entry.id   AF-A0A7R9PBX7-F1
#
_cell.length_a   1.000
_cell.length_b   1.000
_cell.length_c   1.000
_cell.angle_alpha   90.00
_cell.angle_beta   90.00
_cell.angle_gamma   90.00
#
_symmetry.space_group_name_H-M   'P 1'
#
loop_
_entity.id
_entity.type
_entity.pdbx_description
1 polymer ?
#
loop_
_entity_poly.entity_id
_entity_poly.type
_entity_poly.pdbx_seq_one_letter_code
_entity_poly.pdbx_strand_id
1 'polypeptide(L)'
;MVPPRLKVLTTVVDRLDQLKRACSGCLYGIMWDNALLVVGFNINENEQEAASEEPDQTKGESYFKLTLPGEVEPCGLFTANVDLDEEREAALLDGLREVEVTDNPVLLTYSSEGKAPLKSQYIINDNLCDTELYVLTEEEFWKQFVCIRVQGFLKISCDVKKDVVLETLQELGKEVELEEMNPHLRGGRVENHLGKTIPSSPDQDSNLDLPVLSSRAQHNKRIAGGSVGFEFPHSSLYLVSDSNVCEDSVDKLLTDSLGTENNRKGKKGNTNTNNNNVVLDARLHFLQTSEFYCELAQRMAPVIFYSKRKFSFMELKLKMDCLTLVSRECKSSNLYGMLLNSVERHTKRVERCFLEHLDGDTTPVDFIPQAFHFIPPGCGHFVTLVYPKNKTPDQLSK
;
A
#
# COMPACT_ATOMS: atom_id res chain seq x y z
N MET A 1 26.64 5.41 9.95
CA MET A 1 25.83 4.50 9.11
C MET A 1 26.28 4.69 7.68
N VAL A 2 26.39 3.64 6.87
CA VAL A 2 26.78 3.80 5.45
C VAL A 2 25.49 4.01 4.65
N PRO A 3 25.37 5.08 3.84
CA PRO A 3 24.17 5.30 3.05
C PRO A 3 23.95 4.17 2.03
N PRO A 4 22.70 3.88 1.66
CA PRO A 4 22.40 2.84 0.70
C PRO A 4 22.96 3.17 -0.69
N ARG A 5 23.16 2.15 -1.53
CA ARG A 5 23.56 2.35 -2.93
C ARG A 5 22.43 3.07 -3.68
N LEU A 6 22.72 4.16 -4.38
CA LEU A 6 21.70 4.90 -5.11
C LEU A 6 21.56 4.41 -6.56
N LYS A 7 20.34 4.04 -6.94
CA LYS A 7 19.97 3.68 -8.30
C LYS A 7 18.84 4.56 -8.80
N VAL A 8 18.75 4.78 -10.11
CA VAL A 8 17.65 5.50 -10.75
C VAL A 8 17.24 4.81 -12.05
N LEU A 9 15.95 4.79 -12.36
CA LEU A 9 15.50 4.30 -13.67
C LEU A 9 15.92 5.26 -14.79
N THR A 10 16.34 4.70 -15.92
CA THR A 10 16.55 5.44 -17.19
C THR A 10 15.39 6.39 -17.51
N THR A 11 14.14 5.92 -17.36
CA THR A 11 12.93 6.72 -17.58
C THR A 11 12.79 7.95 -16.69
N VAL A 12 13.39 7.95 -15.50
CA VAL A 12 13.44 9.14 -14.64
C VAL A 12 14.45 10.14 -15.19
N VAL A 13 15.63 9.67 -15.57
CA VAL A 13 16.69 10.52 -16.17
C VAL A 13 16.19 11.16 -17.46
N ASP A 14 15.58 10.38 -18.35
CA ASP A 14 15.04 10.86 -19.63
C ASP A 14 13.94 11.91 -19.43
N ARG A 15 13.12 11.78 -18.39
CA ARG A 15 12.08 12.76 -18.05
C ARG A 15 12.66 14.02 -17.41
N LEU A 16 13.71 13.91 -16.60
CA LEU A 16 14.44 15.06 -16.07
C LEU A 16 15.11 15.86 -17.21
N ASP A 17 15.67 15.18 -18.21
CA ASP A 17 16.28 15.82 -19.38
C ASP A 17 15.28 16.64 -20.21
N GLN A 18 14.01 16.23 -20.19
CA GLN A 18 12.93 16.96 -20.87
C GLN A 18 12.46 18.21 -20.11
N LEU A 19 12.88 18.42 -18.86
CA LEU A 19 12.52 19.60 -18.07
C LEU A 19 13.29 20.82 -18.54
N LYS A 20 12.59 21.73 -19.23
CA LYS A 20 13.15 23.01 -19.70
C LYS A 20 13.01 24.15 -18.70
N ARG A 21 12.10 24.03 -17.74
CA ARG A 21 11.80 25.08 -16.76
C ARG A 21 12.51 24.79 -15.43
N ALA A 22 12.80 25.86 -14.70
CA ALA A 22 13.17 25.78 -13.29
C ALA A 22 12.00 25.14 -12.51
N CYS A 23 12.25 24.04 -11.81
CA CYS A 23 11.25 23.38 -10.97
C CYS A 23 11.88 22.48 -9.91
N SER A 24 11.06 22.10 -8.93
CA SER A 24 11.39 21.15 -7.87
C SER A 24 10.21 20.21 -7.61
N GLY A 25 10.46 19.14 -6.87
CA GLY A 25 9.41 18.21 -6.46
C GLY A 25 9.94 17.00 -5.71
N CYS A 26 9.08 16.01 -5.50
CA CYS A 26 9.42 14.84 -4.70
C CYS A 26 9.84 13.65 -5.58
N LEU A 27 10.81 12.90 -5.08
CA LEU A 27 11.27 11.63 -5.64
C LEU A 27 10.54 10.48 -4.97
N TYR A 28 10.25 9.45 -5.77
CA TYR A 28 9.61 8.24 -5.31
C TYR A 28 10.44 7.03 -5.68
N GLY A 29 10.60 6.12 -4.73
CA GLY A 29 11.49 4.99 -4.86
C GLY A 29 11.13 3.81 -3.97
N ILE A 30 11.92 2.76 -4.10
CA ILE A 30 11.83 1.55 -3.29
C ILE A 30 13.18 1.28 -2.65
N MET A 31 13.15 0.95 -1.36
CA MET A 31 14.30 0.42 -0.64
C MET A 31 14.38 -1.08 -0.84
N TRP A 32 15.51 -1.57 -1.37
CA TRP A 32 15.75 -2.98 -1.62
C TRP A 32 17.26 -3.31 -1.53
N ASP A 33 17.62 -4.35 -0.78
CA ASP A 33 19.01 -4.85 -0.64
C ASP A 33 20.04 -3.74 -0.37
N ASN A 34 19.78 -2.91 0.65
CA ASN A 34 20.61 -1.75 0.99
C ASN A 34 20.89 -0.83 -0.22
N ALA A 35 19.94 -0.75 -1.15
CA ALA A 35 19.92 0.15 -2.27
C ALA A 35 18.59 0.91 -2.29
N LEU A 36 18.65 2.19 -2.62
CA LEU A 36 17.49 3.01 -2.91
C LEU A 36 17.36 3.11 -4.43
N LEU A 37 16.25 2.61 -4.97
CA LEU A 37 15.94 2.74 -6.39
C LEU A 37 14.88 3.82 -6.59
N VAL A 38 15.26 4.93 -7.22
CA VAL A 38 14.32 5.98 -7.64
C VAL A 38 13.62 5.53 -8.92
N VAL A 39 12.28 5.43 -8.87
CA VAL A 39 11.44 4.96 -9.98
C VAL A 39 10.61 6.07 -10.62
N GLY A 40 10.38 7.17 -9.91
CA GLY A 40 9.55 8.27 -10.40
C GLY A 40 9.75 9.57 -9.62
N PHE A 41 9.09 10.62 -10.10
CA PHE A 41 9.02 11.92 -9.42
C PHE A 41 7.70 12.62 -9.76
N ASN A 42 7.27 13.54 -8.91
CA ASN A 42 6.19 14.49 -9.18
C ASN A 42 6.75 15.92 -9.14
N ILE A 43 6.24 16.83 -9.97
CA ILE A 43 6.60 18.25 -9.89
C ILE A 43 5.65 18.92 -8.90
N ASN A 44 6.17 19.78 -8.03
CA ASN A 44 5.32 20.65 -7.21
C ASN A 44 4.83 21.81 -8.09
N GLU A 45 3.54 21.81 -8.42
CA GLU A 45 2.93 22.92 -9.14
C GLU A 45 2.60 24.05 -8.15
N ASN A 46 3.30 25.18 -8.30
CA ASN A 46 3.13 26.48 -7.64
C ASN A 46 2.63 26.47 -6.17
N GLU A 47 3.55 26.80 -5.25
CA GLU A 47 3.27 27.16 -3.83
C GLU A 47 2.23 28.30 -3.66
N GLN A 48 1.86 29.02 -4.74
CA GLN A 48 0.91 30.13 -4.71
C GLN A 48 -0.57 29.73 -4.61
N GLU A 49 -0.97 28.51 -4.98
CA GLU A 49 -2.38 28.06 -4.81
C GLU A 49 -2.64 27.43 -3.44
N ALA A 50 -1.58 26.98 -2.75
CA ALA A 50 -1.67 26.39 -1.40
C ALA A 50 -2.05 27.41 -0.30
N ALA A 51 -1.91 28.71 -0.55
CA ALA A 51 -2.18 29.77 0.42
C ALA A 51 -3.66 30.18 0.52
N SER A 52 -4.53 29.71 -0.38
CA SER A 52 -5.95 30.08 -0.43
C SER A 52 -6.93 29.02 0.04
N GLU A 53 -6.46 27.82 0.37
CA GLU A 53 -7.31 26.73 0.88
C GLU A 53 -7.01 26.48 2.34
N GLU A 54 -8.06 26.48 3.19
CA GLU A 54 -7.90 26.10 4.59
C GLU A 54 -7.22 24.72 4.72
N PRO A 55 -6.38 24.53 5.75
CA PRO A 55 -5.67 23.27 5.97
C PRO A 55 -6.67 22.17 6.35
N ASP A 56 -7.14 21.43 5.35
CA ASP A 56 -7.87 20.19 5.56
C ASP A 56 -6.94 19.18 6.24
N GLN A 57 -7.36 18.66 7.38
CA GLN A 57 -6.63 17.70 8.23
C GLN A 57 -6.41 16.33 7.52
N THR A 58 -6.89 16.16 6.30
CA THR A 58 -6.64 15.01 5.41
C THR A 58 -5.45 15.18 4.45
N LYS A 59 -4.75 16.33 4.45
CA LYS A 59 -3.59 16.65 3.57
C LYS A 59 -2.25 15.95 3.95
N GLY A 60 -2.27 14.84 4.67
CA GLY A 60 -1.04 14.17 5.13
C GLY A 60 -0.30 13.35 4.06
N GLU A 61 -1.00 12.84 3.04
CA GLU A 61 -0.40 11.99 2.00
C GLU A 61 -0.50 12.66 0.63
N SER A 62 0.65 12.84 -0.05
CA SER A 62 0.70 13.35 -1.42
C SER A 62 -0.22 12.51 -2.33
N TYR A 63 -1.18 13.14 -3.01
CA TYR A 63 -2.12 12.46 -3.93
C TYR A 63 -1.40 11.52 -4.89
N PHE A 64 -0.21 11.95 -5.34
CA PHE A 64 0.62 11.18 -6.24
C PHE A 64 1.06 9.84 -5.63
N LYS A 65 1.37 9.77 -4.33
CA LYS A 65 1.74 8.52 -3.62
C LYS A 65 0.64 7.46 -3.76
N LEU A 66 -0.62 7.85 -3.63
CA LEU A 66 -1.78 6.94 -3.77
C LEU A 66 -1.94 6.41 -5.20
N THR A 67 -1.30 7.05 -6.19
CA THR A 67 -1.31 6.59 -7.59
C THR A 67 -0.26 5.51 -7.86
N LEU A 68 0.79 5.43 -7.03
CA LEU A 68 1.91 4.51 -7.24
C LEU A 68 1.61 3.12 -6.65
N PRO A 69 2.22 2.06 -7.21
CA PRO A 69 2.16 0.72 -6.62
C PRO A 69 2.61 0.74 -5.15
N GLY A 70 2.05 -0.15 -4.34
CA GLY A 70 2.51 -0.39 -2.97
C GLY A 70 4.03 -0.58 -2.91
N GLU A 71 4.62 -0.18 -1.80
CA GLU A 71 6.08 -0.12 -1.53
C GLU A 71 6.83 1.02 -2.20
N VAL A 72 6.25 1.66 -3.24
CA VAL A 72 6.82 2.90 -3.77
C VAL A 72 6.46 4.04 -2.83
N GLU A 73 7.47 4.70 -2.27
CA GLU A 73 7.34 5.71 -1.23
C GLU A 73 8.17 6.98 -1.55
N PRO A 74 7.81 8.15 -1.00
CA PRO A 74 8.65 9.34 -1.08
C PRO A 74 10.03 9.03 -0.50
N CYS A 75 11.10 9.29 -1.24
CA CYS A 75 12.47 8.94 -0.85
C CYS A 75 13.47 10.10 -0.97
N GLY A 76 13.00 11.28 -1.34
CA GLY A 76 13.86 12.42 -1.58
C GLY A 76 13.16 13.55 -2.34
N LEU A 77 13.96 14.54 -2.74
CA LEU A 77 13.55 15.68 -3.54
C LEU A 77 14.42 15.78 -4.79
N PHE A 78 13.93 16.52 -5.79
CA PHE A 78 14.77 16.94 -6.90
C PHE A 78 14.61 18.42 -7.18
N THR A 79 15.62 18.99 -7.82
CA THR A 79 15.59 20.31 -8.44
C THR A 79 16.09 20.21 -9.87
N ALA A 80 15.51 20.99 -10.77
CA ALA A 80 15.88 21.00 -12.19
C ALA A 80 15.98 22.43 -12.69
N ASN A 81 17.16 22.82 -13.18
CA ASN A 81 17.48 24.17 -13.66
C ASN A 81 17.15 25.28 -12.63
N VAL A 82 17.40 25.00 -11.35
CA VAL A 82 17.21 25.93 -10.23
C VAL A 82 18.57 26.32 -9.68
N ASP A 83 18.83 27.61 -9.59
CA ASP A 83 19.95 28.12 -8.78
C ASP A 83 19.56 28.06 -7.30
N LEU A 84 20.36 27.33 -6.52
CA LEU A 84 20.20 27.18 -5.09
C LEU A 84 20.92 28.32 -4.38
N ASP A 85 20.15 29.24 -3.81
CA ASP A 85 20.63 30.19 -2.82
C ASP A 85 20.50 29.58 -1.41
N GLU A 86 21.05 30.26 -0.40
CA GLU A 86 21.06 29.78 0.99
C GLU A 86 19.63 29.53 1.54
N GLU A 87 18.65 30.34 1.13
CA GLU A 87 17.27 30.21 1.58
C GLU A 87 16.58 28.97 0.99
N ARG A 88 16.75 28.73 -0.31
CA ARG A 88 16.21 27.54 -0.98
C ARG A 88 16.90 26.26 -0.53
N GLU A 89 18.20 26.31 -0.28
CA GLU A 89 18.92 25.16 0.27
C GLU A 89 18.38 24.80 1.66
N ALA A 90 18.15 25.79 2.54
CA ALA A 90 17.52 25.55 3.83
C ALA A 90 16.11 24.95 3.72
N ALA A 91 15.27 25.48 2.83
CA ALA A 91 13.93 24.95 2.59
C ALA A 91 13.94 23.51 2.06
N LEU A 92 14.89 23.16 1.19
CA LEU A 92 15.08 21.79 0.70
C LEU A 92 15.50 20.85 1.81
N LEU A 93 16.43 21.27 2.67
CA LEU A 93 16.86 20.48 3.82
C LEU A 93 15.70 20.21 4.78
N ASP A 94 14.84 21.20 5.02
CA ASP A 94 13.62 21.02 5.82
C ASP A 94 12.65 20.04 5.17
N GLY A 95 12.35 20.17 3.87
CA GLY A 95 11.49 19.24 3.17
C GLY A 95 12.05 17.81 3.09
N LEU A 96 13.37 17.66 3.06
CA LEU A 96 14.01 16.34 3.09
C LEU A 96 13.94 15.69 4.48
N ARG A 97 13.85 16.46 5.57
CA ARG A 97 13.65 15.92 6.94
C ARG A 97 12.26 15.30 7.13
N GLU A 98 11.29 15.65 6.29
CA GLU A 98 9.95 15.07 6.30
C GLU A 98 9.89 13.69 5.61
N VAL A 99 10.98 13.23 4.98
CA VAL A 99 11.04 11.92 4.32
C VAL A 99 11.24 10.81 5.36
N GLU A 100 10.19 10.06 5.65
CA GLU A 100 10.20 9.02 6.70
C GLU A 100 10.74 7.66 6.25
N VAL A 101 10.80 7.36 4.95
CA VAL A 101 11.12 6.00 4.46
C VAL A 101 12.62 5.65 4.54
N THR A 102 13.48 6.64 4.77
CA THR A 102 14.95 6.46 4.80
C THR A 102 15.59 7.48 5.72
N ASP A 103 16.57 7.02 6.53
CA ASP A 103 17.43 7.90 7.33
C ASP A 103 18.38 8.75 6.46
N ASN A 104 18.47 8.45 5.16
CA ASN A 104 19.31 9.16 4.20
C ASN A 104 18.45 9.54 2.97
N PRO A 105 17.66 10.62 3.06
CA PRO A 105 16.91 11.16 1.93
C PRO A 105 17.84 11.61 0.80
N VAL A 106 17.38 11.48 -0.44
CA VAL A 106 18.16 11.82 -1.64
C VAL A 106 17.76 13.19 -2.18
N LEU A 107 18.75 13.96 -2.62
CA LEU A 107 18.58 15.11 -3.50
C LEU A 107 19.16 14.80 -4.88
N LEU A 108 18.33 14.92 -5.92
CA LEU A 108 18.78 14.94 -7.31
C LEU A 108 18.75 16.37 -7.86
N THR A 109 19.89 16.88 -8.31
CA THR A 109 20.01 18.21 -8.91
C THR A 109 20.32 18.07 -10.39
N TYR A 110 19.40 18.54 -11.22
CA TYR A 110 19.50 18.49 -12.68
C TYR A 110 19.82 19.89 -13.25
N SER A 111 20.78 19.98 -14.18
CA SER A 111 21.13 21.21 -14.90
C SER A 111 21.44 20.92 -16.36
N SER A 112 20.65 21.52 -17.25
CA SER A 112 20.81 21.38 -18.70
C SER A 112 22.08 22.06 -19.27
N GLU A 113 22.70 22.96 -18.52
CA GLU A 113 23.90 23.71 -18.94
C GLU A 113 25.21 23.08 -18.42
N GLY A 114 25.13 22.06 -17.56
CA GLY A 114 26.27 21.42 -16.90
C GLY A 114 26.99 20.35 -17.73
N LYS A 115 28.29 20.13 -17.43
CA LYS A 115 29.08 19.01 -18.01
C LYS A 115 28.62 17.63 -17.54
N ALA A 116 28.03 17.56 -16.35
CA ALA A 116 27.38 16.38 -15.80
C ALA A 116 25.97 16.85 -15.41
N PRO A 117 24.95 16.55 -16.22
CA PRO A 117 23.65 17.21 -16.09
C PRO A 117 22.87 16.75 -14.87
N LEU A 118 23.26 15.64 -14.24
CA LEU A 118 22.59 15.10 -13.05
C LEU A 118 23.62 14.89 -11.93
N LYS A 119 23.38 15.56 -10.81
CA LYS A 119 24.13 15.40 -9.56
C LYS A 119 23.23 14.71 -8.53
N SER A 120 23.79 13.79 -7.77
CA SER A 120 23.11 13.04 -6.70
C SER A 120 23.80 13.24 -5.36
N GLN A 121 23.01 13.51 -4.33
CA GLN A 121 23.51 13.76 -2.98
C GLN A 121 22.59 13.10 -1.95
N TYR A 122 23.16 12.62 -0.85
CA TYR A 122 22.41 12.24 0.35
C TYR A 122 22.48 13.35 1.38
N ILE A 123 21.44 13.48 2.21
CA ILE A 123 21.58 14.22 3.47
C ILE A 123 22.12 13.29 4.54
N ILE A 124 23.26 13.66 5.09
CA ILE A 124 23.90 12.95 6.21
C ILE A 124 24.27 14.00 7.25
N ASN A 125 23.68 13.92 8.44
CA ASN A 125 23.87 14.88 9.53
C ASN A 125 23.67 16.34 9.06
N ASP A 126 22.53 16.62 8.41
CA ASP A 126 22.18 17.94 7.85
C ASP A 126 23.13 18.50 6.79
N ASN A 127 23.99 17.66 6.20
CA ASN A 127 24.91 18.07 5.15
C ASN A 127 24.69 17.26 3.88
N LEU A 128 24.71 17.95 2.73
CA LEU A 128 24.64 17.32 1.41
C LEU A 128 25.98 16.65 1.07
N CYS A 129 25.96 15.33 0.93
CA CYS A 129 27.11 14.51 0.61
C CYS A 129 26.94 13.88 -0.77
N ASP A 130 27.87 14.16 -1.69
CA ASP A 130 27.86 13.61 -3.04
C ASP A 130 27.89 12.08 -3.02
N THR A 131 27.11 11.45 -3.90
CA THR A 131 27.02 9.99 -4.02
C THR A 131 27.02 9.55 -5.47
N GLU A 132 27.47 8.33 -5.73
CA GLU A 132 27.43 7.72 -7.05
C GLU A 132 26.02 7.28 -7.41
N LEU A 133 25.60 7.59 -8.63
CA LEU A 133 24.29 7.24 -9.17
C LEU A 133 24.41 6.18 -10.24
N TYR A 134 23.76 5.05 -10.03
CA TYR A 134 23.71 3.95 -11.00
C TYR A 134 22.39 3.99 -11.77
N VAL A 135 22.47 4.13 -13.09
CA VAL A 135 21.28 4.14 -13.95
C VAL A 135 20.88 2.71 -14.32
N LEU A 136 19.61 2.36 -14.08
CA LEU A 136 19.02 1.05 -14.32
C LEU A 136 18.04 1.11 -15.50
N THR A 137 18.17 0.18 -16.45
CA THR A 137 17.24 0.06 -17.58
C THR A 137 15.90 -0.56 -17.15
N GLU A 138 14.83 -0.32 -17.92
CA GLU A 138 13.53 -0.97 -17.67
C GLU A 138 13.63 -2.51 -17.74
N GLU A 139 14.48 -3.05 -18.62
CA GLU A 139 14.69 -4.49 -18.73
C GLU A 139 15.34 -5.07 -17.47
N GLU A 140 16.37 -4.41 -16.93
CA GLU A 140 17.02 -4.82 -15.68
C GLU A 140 16.09 -4.65 -14.47
N PHE A 141 15.28 -3.61 -14.48
CA PHE A 141 14.25 -3.39 -13.46
C PHE A 141 13.25 -4.54 -13.41
N TRP A 142 12.64 -4.92 -14.54
CA TRP A 142 11.67 -6.02 -14.57
C TRP A 142 12.28 -7.42 -14.40
N LYS A 143 13.61 -7.55 -14.58
CA LYS A 143 14.36 -8.75 -14.17
C LYS A 143 14.53 -8.86 -12.65
N GLN A 144 14.54 -7.73 -11.93
CA GLN A 144 14.73 -7.69 -10.47
C GLN A 144 13.41 -7.59 -9.71
N PHE A 145 12.38 -7.02 -10.32
CA PHE A 145 11.11 -6.74 -9.68
C PHE A 145 9.94 -7.42 -10.38
N VAL A 146 8.84 -7.56 -9.66
CA VAL A 146 7.56 -8.05 -10.14
C VAL A 146 6.42 -7.26 -9.48
N CYS A 147 5.34 -7.02 -10.21
CA CYS A 147 4.12 -6.48 -9.64
C CYS A 147 3.20 -7.61 -9.19
N ILE A 148 2.71 -7.53 -7.96
CA ILE A 148 1.65 -8.41 -7.47
C ILE A 148 0.34 -7.61 -7.49
N ARG A 149 -0.66 -8.14 -8.20
CA ARG A 149 -2.00 -7.58 -8.30
C ARG A 149 -2.91 -8.26 -7.30
N VAL A 150 -3.29 -7.54 -6.26
CA VAL A 150 -4.21 -8.03 -5.23
C VAL A 150 -5.63 -7.68 -5.64
N GLN A 151 -6.49 -8.69 -5.72
CA GLN A 151 -7.88 -8.55 -6.12
C GLN A 151 -8.84 -9.16 -5.10
N GLY A 152 -9.90 -8.44 -4.77
CA GLY A 152 -10.93 -8.94 -3.88
C GLY A 152 -12.15 -8.04 -3.81
N PHE A 153 -12.99 -8.31 -2.83
CA PHE A 153 -14.16 -7.49 -2.58
C PHE A 153 -14.32 -7.20 -1.10
N LEU A 154 -14.67 -5.96 -0.83
CA LEU A 154 -14.94 -5.46 0.50
C LEU A 154 -16.40 -5.03 0.58
N LYS A 155 -17.12 -5.55 1.55
CA LYS A 155 -18.54 -5.22 1.75
C LYS A 155 -18.64 -4.16 2.84
N ILE A 156 -19.26 -3.03 2.52
CA ILE A 156 -19.60 -2.00 3.49
C ILE A 156 -21.11 -1.87 3.61
N SER A 157 -21.56 -1.51 4.79
CA SER A 157 -22.96 -1.54 5.21
C SER A 157 -23.21 -0.37 6.14
N CYS A 158 -23.75 0.73 5.62
CA CYS A 158 -23.83 2.00 6.34
C CYS A 158 -25.03 2.87 5.90
N ASP A 159 -25.24 3.99 6.61
CA ASP A 159 -26.18 5.03 6.20
C ASP A 159 -25.66 5.71 4.92
N VAL A 160 -26.57 6.14 4.05
CA VAL A 160 -26.27 6.70 2.71
C VAL A 160 -25.60 8.09 2.78
N LYS A 161 -25.53 8.71 3.96
CA LYS A 161 -24.91 10.02 4.15
C LYS A 161 -23.40 9.98 3.89
N LYS A 162 -22.89 10.97 3.14
CA LYS A 162 -21.46 11.13 2.79
C LYS A 162 -20.54 10.96 4.00
N ASP A 163 -20.78 11.69 5.08
CA ASP A 163 -19.93 11.65 6.28
C ASP A 163 -19.87 10.25 6.91
N VAL A 164 -20.99 9.52 6.90
CA VAL A 164 -21.06 8.16 7.45
C VAL A 164 -20.33 7.17 6.55
N VAL A 165 -20.44 7.31 5.23
CA VAL A 165 -19.68 6.48 4.27
C VAL A 165 -18.18 6.70 4.46
N LEU A 166 -17.74 7.94 4.60
CA LEU A 166 -16.33 8.29 4.82
C LEU A 166 -15.82 7.76 6.16
N GLU A 167 -16.56 7.97 7.24
CA GLU A 167 -16.23 7.42 8.57
C GLU A 167 -16.11 5.89 8.51
N THR A 168 -17.04 5.22 7.82
CA THR A 168 -17.00 3.75 7.64
C THR A 168 -15.75 3.30 6.87
N LEU A 169 -15.33 4.04 5.84
CA LEU A 169 -14.11 3.72 5.07
C LEU A 169 -12.83 3.97 5.89
N GLN A 170 -12.81 5.02 6.70
CA GLN A 170 -11.70 5.35 7.58
C GLN A 170 -11.53 4.31 8.70
N GLU A 171 -12.64 3.87 9.31
CA GLU A 171 -12.62 2.79 10.29
C GLU A 171 -12.07 1.51 9.68
N LEU A 172 -12.46 1.21 8.44
CA LEU A 172 -12.01 0.04 7.71
C LEU A 172 -10.54 0.11 7.30
N GLY A 173 -10.03 1.29 6.96
CA GLY A 173 -8.59 1.52 6.76
C GLY A 173 -7.79 1.23 8.03
N LYS A 174 -8.25 1.75 9.18
CA LYS A 174 -7.62 1.50 10.49
C LYS A 174 -7.65 0.03 10.89
N GLU A 175 -8.72 -0.69 10.53
CA GLU A 175 -8.83 -2.13 10.75
C GLU A 175 -7.74 -2.91 9.98
N VAL A 176 -7.37 -2.44 8.78
CA VAL A 176 -6.26 -3.02 7.99
C VAL A 176 -4.90 -2.62 8.59
N GLU A 177 -4.71 -1.37 9.01
CA GLU A 177 -3.47 -0.85 9.65
C GLU A 177 -3.13 -1.57 10.97
N LEU A 178 -4.13 -1.84 11.81
CA LEU A 178 -3.94 -2.49 13.12
C LEU A 178 -3.40 -3.92 13.03
N GLU A 179 -3.52 -4.58 11.87
CA GLU A 179 -2.91 -5.88 11.64
C GLU A 179 -1.39 -5.82 11.46
N GLU A 180 -0.84 -4.69 11.01
CA GLU A 180 0.61 -4.51 10.83
C GLU A 180 1.36 -4.40 12.18
N MET A 181 0.72 -3.79 13.20
CA MET A 181 1.38 -3.41 14.45
C MET A 181 1.36 -4.44 15.58
N ASN A 182 0.67 -5.59 15.45
CA ASN A 182 0.45 -6.52 16.57
C ASN A 182 0.73 -8.02 16.27
N PRO A 183 1.98 -8.42 15.95
CA PRO A 183 2.33 -9.83 15.74
C PRO A 183 2.41 -10.67 17.05
N HIS A 184 2.44 -10.05 18.23
CA HIS A 184 2.77 -10.75 19.50
C HIS A 184 1.57 -11.09 20.40
N LEU A 185 0.35 -10.69 20.04
CA LEU A 185 -0.85 -11.03 20.80
C LEU A 185 -1.59 -12.19 20.14
N ARG A 186 -1.08 -13.43 20.27
CA ARG A 186 -1.85 -14.62 19.87
C ARG A 186 -1.32 -15.95 20.42
N GLY A 187 -1.79 -16.29 21.63
CA GLY A 187 -1.80 -17.67 22.12
C GLY A 187 -2.97 -18.43 21.52
N GLY A 188 -2.84 -18.86 20.27
CA GLY A 188 -3.80 -19.74 19.59
C GLY A 188 -3.07 -20.97 19.09
N ARG A 189 -3.22 -22.09 19.79
CA ARG A 189 -2.57 -23.36 19.44
C ARG A 189 -3.26 -23.95 18.21
N VAL A 190 -2.62 -23.89 17.04
CA VAL A 190 -3.05 -24.68 15.87
C VAL A 190 -2.66 -26.13 16.12
N GLU A 191 -3.61 -26.93 16.63
CA GLU A 191 -3.43 -28.37 16.75
C GLU A 191 -3.65 -29.03 15.38
N ASN A 192 -2.58 -29.57 14.80
CA ASN A 192 -2.66 -30.53 13.71
C ASN A 192 -3.39 -31.78 14.21
N HIS A 193 -4.64 -31.99 13.81
CA HIS A 193 -5.38 -33.23 14.12
C HIS A 193 -4.93 -34.39 13.23
N LEU A 194 -3.83 -35.05 13.60
CA LEU A 194 -3.74 -36.50 13.57
C LEU A 194 -3.94 -36.99 15.01
N GLY A 195 -4.99 -37.78 15.23
CA GLY A 195 -5.65 -37.91 16.53
C GLY A 195 -4.82 -38.46 17.70
N LYS A 196 -5.25 -38.06 18.91
CA LYS A 196 -5.51 -38.93 20.09
C LYS A 196 -5.92 -38.10 21.33
N THR A 197 -7.06 -38.51 21.91
CA THR A 197 -7.52 -38.54 23.32
C THR A 197 -7.16 -37.46 24.35
N ILE A 198 -8.23 -36.95 24.99
CA ILE A 198 -8.39 -36.03 26.13
C ILE A 198 -7.99 -36.67 27.49
N PRO A 199 -7.61 -35.89 28.52
CA PRO A 199 -8.39 -35.90 29.77
C PRO A 199 -8.61 -34.53 30.46
N SER A 200 -9.88 -34.29 30.81
CA SER A 200 -10.56 -33.67 31.97
C SER A 200 -9.87 -32.73 33.01
N SER A 201 -10.45 -31.51 33.10
CA SER A 201 -11.11 -30.87 34.28
C SER A 201 -10.28 -30.02 35.30
N PRO A 202 -10.92 -29.23 36.21
CA PRO A 202 -10.80 -27.75 36.29
C PRO A 202 -10.43 -27.23 37.70
N ASP A 203 -10.39 -25.89 37.90
CA ASP A 203 -10.55 -25.12 39.17
C ASP A 203 -9.90 -23.72 38.98
N GLN A 204 -10.20 -22.59 39.64
CA GLN A 204 -11.32 -21.99 40.39
C GLN A 204 -10.90 -20.51 40.65
N ASP A 205 -11.90 -19.63 40.76
CA ASP A 205 -11.99 -18.35 41.50
C ASP A 205 -10.94 -17.22 41.42
N SER A 206 -11.42 -15.99 41.13
CA SER A 206 -11.52 -14.93 42.16
C SER A 206 -12.13 -13.62 41.63
N ASN A 207 -12.90 -12.98 42.51
CA ASN A 207 -13.58 -11.69 42.37
C ASN A 207 -12.61 -10.50 42.20
N LEU A 208 -12.98 -9.53 41.38
CA LEU A 208 -12.60 -8.12 41.58
C LEU A 208 -13.66 -7.18 40.99
N ASP A 209 -14.12 -6.26 41.83
CA ASP A 209 -15.05 -5.16 41.54
C ASP A 209 -14.51 -4.24 40.44
N LEU A 210 -15.36 -3.92 39.46
CA LEU A 210 -15.09 -2.97 38.37
C LEU A 210 -15.73 -1.60 38.69
N PRO A 211 -14.98 -0.48 38.59
CA PRO A 211 -15.57 0.85 38.61
C PRO A 211 -16.21 1.16 37.25
N VAL A 212 -17.37 1.81 37.32
CA VAL A 212 -18.10 2.41 36.21
C VAL A 212 -17.20 3.44 35.50
N LEU A 213 -16.69 3.09 34.32
CA LEU A 213 -16.11 4.03 33.37
C LEU A 213 -16.79 3.89 32.01
N SER A 214 -17.07 5.07 31.46
CA SER A 214 -17.96 5.41 30.37
C SER A 214 -17.81 4.60 29.08
N SER A 215 -18.98 4.33 28.50
CA SER A 215 -19.32 3.54 27.31
C SER A 215 -18.78 4.04 25.94
N ARG A 216 -17.60 4.67 25.88
CA ARG A 216 -16.98 5.10 24.61
C ARG A 216 -15.66 4.41 24.26
N ALA A 217 -15.10 3.58 25.15
CA ALA A 217 -13.86 2.83 24.93
C ALA A 217 -14.08 1.34 24.57
N GLN A 218 -15.32 0.87 24.42
CA GLN A 218 -15.64 -0.55 24.22
C GLN A 218 -16.06 -0.94 22.79
N HIS A 219 -16.05 -0.01 21.82
CA HIS A 219 -16.45 -0.31 20.45
C HIS A 219 -15.31 -0.70 19.48
N ASN A 220 -14.04 -0.55 19.88
CA ASN A 220 -12.88 -0.85 19.02
C ASN A 220 -12.13 -2.13 19.41
N LYS A 221 -12.84 -3.17 19.83
CA LYS A 221 -12.25 -4.50 20.07
C LYS A 221 -12.60 -5.51 18.97
N ARG A 222 -12.70 -5.01 17.74
CA ARG A 222 -12.79 -5.82 16.52
C ARG A 222 -11.36 -5.96 15.99
N ILE A 223 -11.00 -7.18 15.61
CA ILE A 223 -9.73 -7.51 14.95
C ILE A 223 -8.53 -7.45 15.90
N ALA A 224 -8.63 -8.23 16.97
CA ALA A 224 -7.47 -8.98 17.41
C ALA A 224 -7.77 -10.47 17.12
N GLY A 225 -7.91 -10.92 15.87
CA GLY A 225 -7.11 -10.51 14.71
C GLY A 225 -6.91 -11.61 13.66
N GLY A 226 -6.06 -11.31 12.68
CA GLY A 226 -5.81 -12.17 11.52
C GLY A 226 -7.07 -12.32 10.64
N SER A 227 -7.61 -11.20 10.17
CA SER A 227 -8.85 -11.11 9.38
C SER A 227 -8.61 -11.09 7.88
N VAL A 228 -7.36 -11.02 7.40
CA VAL A 228 -7.03 -10.93 5.97
C VAL A 228 -6.07 -12.07 5.55
N GLY A 229 -6.31 -12.64 4.37
CA GLY A 229 -5.43 -13.62 3.75
C GLY A 229 -5.28 -13.41 2.25
N PHE A 230 -4.14 -13.82 1.70
CA PHE A 230 -3.83 -13.70 0.28
C PHE A 230 -3.61 -15.08 -0.33
N GLU A 231 -4.41 -15.43 -1.34
CA GLU A 231 -4.26 -16.66 -2.11
C GLU A 231 -3.54 -16.35 -3.43
N PHE A 232 -2.50 -17.10 -3.77
CA PHE A 232 -1.89 -17.07 -5.09
C PHE A 232 -2.46 -18.24 -5.92
N PRO A 233 -3.36 -17.98 -6.88
CA PRO A 233 -4.13 -19.04 -7.54
C PRO A 233 -3.28 -20.05 -8.30
N HIS A 234 -2.05 -19.66 -8.67
CA HIS A 234 -1.14 -20.47 -9.46
C HIS A 234 -0.14 -21.26 -8.60
N SER A 235 0.05 -20.93 -7.30
CA SER A 235 1.06 -21.58 -6.44
C SER A 235 0.50 -22.52 -5.37
N SER A 236 -0.82 -22.68 -5.24
CA SER A 236 -1.45 -23.25 -4.03
C SER A 236 -0.98 -22.57 -2.72
N LEU A 237 -0.44 -21.36 -2.81
CA LEU A 237 0.12 -20.61 -1.71
C LEU A 237 -0.95 -19.72 -1.09
N TYR A 238 -1.03 -19.76 0.23
CA TYR A 238 -1.86 -18.89 1.04
C TYR A 238 -0.98 -18.16 2.05
N LEU A 239 -1.03 -16.84 2.06
CA LEU A 239 -0.37 -15.99 3.05
C LEU A 239 -1.41 -15.50 4.05
N VAL A 240 -1.12 -15.70 5.32
CA VAL A 240 -1.95 -15.25 6.46
C VAL A 240 -1.01 -14.71 7.53
N SER A 241 -1.48 -13.81 8.40
CA SER A 241 -0.63 -13.12 9.39
C SER A 241 0.25 -14.03 10.26
N ASP A 242 -0.21 -15.25 10.56
CA ASP A 242 0.49 -16.25 11.40
C ASP A 242 1.15 -17.38 10.59
N SER A 243 1.23 -17.26 9.27
CA SER A 243 1.93 -18.27 8.47
C SER A 243 3.43 -18.17 8.74
N ASN A 244 4.03 -19.24 9.28
CA ASN A 244 5.47 -19.47 9.20
C ASN A 244 5.81 -19.72 7.72
N VAL A 245 5.74 -18.66 6.92
CA VAL A 245 6.06 -18.73 5.50
C VAL A 245 7.54 -19.07 5.40
N CYS A 246 7.87 -19.92 4.43
CA CYS A 246 9.24 -20.25 4.11
C CYS A 246 10.09 -18.97 3.96
N GLU A 247 11.38 -19.01 4.31
CA GLU A 247 12.32 -17.91 4.02
C GLU A 247 12.70 -17.83 2.54
N ASP A 248 12.00 -18.57 1.69
CA ASP A 248 12.23 -18.56 0.25
C ASP A 248 11.95 -17.18 -0.36
N SER A 249 12.65 -16.90 -1.45
CA SER A 249 12.44 -15.67 -2.21
C SER A 249 11.11 -15.72 -2.94
N VAL A 250 10.52 -14.55 -3.20
CA VAL A 250 9.34 -14.43 -4.05
C VAL A 250 9.53 -15.18 -5.35
N ASP A 251 10.71 -15.09 -5.99
CA ASP A 251 11.01 -15.78 -7.25
C ASP A 251 10.86 -17.31 -7.19
N LYS A 252 11.20 -17.93 -6.05
CA LYS A 252 10.97 -19.37 -5.86
C LYS A 252 9.47 -19.68 -5.76
N LEU A 253 8.70 -18.84 -5.06
CA LEU A 253 7.23 -18.95 -5.08
C LEU A 253 6.67 -18.84 -6.50
N LEU A 254 7.31 -18.04 -7.37
CA LEU A 254 6.90 -17.90 -8.78
C LEU A 254 7.22 -19.14 -9.60
N THR A 255 8.37 -19.75 -9.34
CA THR A 255 8.86 -20.91 -10.10
C THR A 255 8.05 -22.16 -9.78
N ASP A 256 7.68 -22.35 -8.52
CA ASP A 256 6.83 -23.48 -8.08
C ASP A 256 5.39 -23.35 -8.62
N SER A 257 4.90 -22.12 -8.81
CA SER A 257 3.61 -21.84 -9.43
C SER A 257 3.50 -22.34 -10.88
N LEU A 258 4.63 -22.37 -11.61
CA LEU A 258 4.68 -22.78 -13.02
C LEU A 258 5.03 -24.27 -13.20
N GLY A 259 5.45 -24.96 -12.12
CA GLY A 259 5.89 -26.35 -12.15
C GLY A 259 4.77 -27.41 -12.11
N THR A 260 3.55 -27.03 -11.72
CA THR A 260 2.49 -28.01 -11.36
C THR A 260 1.63 -28.48 -12.55
N GLU A 261 1.73 -27.86 -13.73
CA GLU A 261 0.92 -28.23 -14.91
C GLU A 261 1.54 -29.34 -15.79
N ASN A 262 2.81 -29.72 -15.60
CA ASN A 262 3.54 -30.57 -16.56
C ASN A 262 3.83 -32.02 -16.14
N ASN A 263 3.04 -32.60 -15.25
CA ASN A 263 3.12 -34.04 -14.93
C ASN A 263 2.09 -34.92 -15.68
N ARG A 264 1.86 -34.61 -16.96
CA ARG A 264 1.36 -35.59 -17.94
C ARG A 264 2.43 -35.87 -18.99
N LYS A 265 3.12 -36.99 -18.77
CA LYS A 265 4.07 -37.70 -19.64
C LYS A 265 4.11 -37.24 -21.11
N GLY A 266 5.27 -36.71 -21.52
CA GLY A 266 5.88 -37.04 -22.82
C GLY A 266 6.05 -35.92 -23.84
N LYS A 267 7.21 -35.25 -23.82
CA LYS A 267 8.17 -35.10 -24.94
C LYS A 267 9.18 -34.01 -24.59
N LYS A 268 10.48 -34.31 -24.72
CA LYS A 268 11.57 -33.33 -24.74
C LYS A 268 11.33 -32.37 -25.91
N GLY A 269 10.75 -31.21 -25.61
CA GLY A 269 10.69 -30.05 -26.48
C GLY A 269 11.42 -28.92 -25.77
N ASN A 270 12.52 -28.50 -26.35
CA ASN A 270 13.29 -27.33 -25.95
C ASN A 270 12.41 -26.07 -26.17
N THR A 271 11.69 -25.62 -25.15
CA THR A 271 10.99 -24.33 -25.18
C THR A 271 11.55 -23.46 -24.09
N ASN A 272 12.38 -22.51 -24.53
CA ASN A 272 12.82 -21.34 -23.79
C ASN A 272 11.57 -20.54 -23.38
N THR A 273 10.97 -20.85 -22.23
CA THR A 273 9.86 -20.09 -21.66
C THR A 273 10.44 -18.82 -21.05
N ASN A 274 10.26 -17.69 -21.75
CA ASN A 274 10.54 -16.36 -21.23
C ASN A 274 9.73 -16.13 -19.94
N ASN A 275 10.39 -16.26 -18.78
CA ASN A 275 9.86 -16.01 -17.43
C ASN A 275 9.62 -14.51 -17.13
N ASN A 276 9.17 -13.73 -18.12
CA ASN A 276 8.96 -12.29 -17.98
C ASN A 276 7.50 -11.94 -17.64
N ASN A 277 6.84 -12.73 -16.78
CA ASN A 277 5.57 -12.27 -16.21
C ASN A 277 5.86 -11.12 -15.25
N VAL A 278 5.55 -9.91 -15.72
CA VAL A 278 5.69 -8.65 -14.98
C VAL A 278 4.63 -8.53 -13.87
N VAL A 279 3.50 -9.22 -14.02
CA VAL A 279 2.36 -9.16 -13.09
C VAL A 279 1.98 -10.56 -12.61
N LEU A 280 1.70 -10.67 -11.31
CA LEU A 280 1.23 -11.88 -10.64
C LEU A 280 -0.08 -11.61 -9.92
N ASP A 281 -1.07 -12.49 -10.06
CA ASP A 281 -2.35 -12.30 -9.40
C ASP A 281 -2.35 -12.91 -7.99
N ALA A 282 -2.89 -12.16 -7.03
CA ALA A 282 -3.21 -12.59 -5.68
C ALA A 282 -4.67 -12.26 -5.37
N ARG A 283 -5.37 -13.16 -4.67
CA ARG A 283 -6.75 -12.97 -4.24
C ARG A 283 -6.79 -12.62 -2.77
N LEU A 284 -7.44 -11.50 -2.47
CA LEU A 284 -7.71 -11.03 -1.13
C LEU A 284 -8.94 -11.74 -0.55
N HIS A 285 -8.75 -12.37 0.60
CA HIS A 285 -9.78 -13.04 1.37
C HIS A 285 -9.91 -12.37 2.73
N PHE A 286 -11.14 -12.17 3.18
CA PHE A 286 -11.42 -11.74 4.55
C PHE A 286 -11.86 -12.97 5.36
N LEU A 287 -11.16 -13.28 6.43
CA LEU A 287 -11.53 -14.34 7.37
C LEU A 287 -12.84 -13.94 8.07
N GLN A 288 -13.87 -14.73 7.84
CA GLN A 288 -15.15 -14.61 8.51
C GLN A 288 -15.13 -15.46 9.78
N THR A 289 -14.27 -15.15 10.76
CA THR A 289 -14.20 -15.94 11.99
C THR A 289 -15.35 -15.57 12.94
N SER A 290 -16.26 -16.52 13.17
CA SER A 290 -17.24 -16.50 14.26
C SER A 290 -16.63 -16.80 15.64
N GLU A 291 -15.32 -17.03 15.72
CA GLU A 291 -14.68 -17.63 16.90
C GLU A 291 -14.51 -16.65 18.06
N PHE A 292 -14.28 -15.37 17.80
CA PHE A 292 -14.20 -14.37 18.87
C PHE A 292 -15.55 -14.10 19.54
N TYR A 293 -16.65 -14.31 18.80
CA TYR A 293 -17.99 -14.22 19.38
C TYR A 293 -18.25 -15.36 20.37
N CYS A 294 -17.56 -16.50 20.29
CA CYS A 294 -17.87 -17.62 21.18
C CYS A 294 -17.46 -17.35 22.64
N GLU A 295 -16.29 -16.76 22.92
CA GLU A 295 -15.86 -16.60 24.31
C GLU A 295 -16.59 -15.46 25.06
N LEU A 296 -16.89 -14.36 24.38
CA LEU A 296 -17.61 -13.23 24.98
C LEU A 296 -19.14 -13.37 24.89
N ALA A 297 -19.70 -13.89 23.78
CA ALA A 297 -21.14 -14.08 23.66
C ALA A 297 -21.66 -15.25 24.52
N GLN A 298 -20.80 -16.16 24.97
CA GLN A 298 -21.18 -17.17 25.97
C GLN A 298 -21.45 -16.57 27.36
N ARG A 299 -21.04 -15.33 27.65
CA ARG A 299 -21.14 -14.73 28.99
C ARG A 299 -22.15 -13.60 29.13
N MET A 300 -22.80 -13.15 28.05
CA MET A 300 -23.72 -12.02 28.10
C MET A 300 -24.95 -12.22 27.22
N ALA A 301 -26.14 -12.01 27.78
CA ALA A 301 -27.36 -11.91 26.99
C ALA A 301 -27.31 -10.61 26.16
N PRO A 302 -27.60 -10.65 24.84
CA PRO A 302 -27.59 -9.45 24.01
C PRO A 302 -28.69 -8.49 24.48
N VAL A 303 -28.30 -7.29 24.90
CA VAL A 303 -29.25 -6.21 25.17
C VAL A 303 -29.52 -5.49 23.86
N ILE A 304 -30.73 -5.69 23.32
CA ILE A 304 -31.16 -5.05 22.07
C ILE A 304 -31.82 -3.72 22.39
N PHE A 305 -31.19 -2.62 21.99
CA PHE A 305 -31.81 -1.29 22.02
C PHE A 305 -32.60 -1.08 20.72
N TYR A 306 -33.93 -1.04 20.82
CA TYR A 306 -34.79 -0.72 19.68
C TYR A 306 -35.02 0.80 19.61
N SER A 307 -34.65 1.40 18.47
CA SER A 307 -34.94 2.80 18.16
C SER A 307 -35.58 2.91 16.79
N LYS A 308 -36.80 3.44 16.72
CA LYS A 308 -37.52 3.67 15.46
C LYS A 308 -37.15 5.04 14.91
N ARG A 309 -36.26 5.06 13.92
CA ARG A 309 -35.89 6.25 13.14
C ARG A 309 -36.06 5.99 11.65
N LYS A 310 -36.31 7.04 10.87
CA LYS A 310 -36.18 6.95 9.40
C LYS A 310 -34.70 7.05 9.07
N PHE A 311 -34.17 6.05 8.38
CA PHE A 311 -32.81 6.06 7.86
C PHE A 311 -32.82 5.41 6.48
N SER A 312 -31.89 5.85 5.63
CA SER A 312 -31.60 5.20 4.37
C SER A 312 -30.35 4.38 4.59
N PHE A 313 -30.36 3.12 4.17
CA PHE A 313 -29.24 2.21 4.34
C PHE A 313 -28.81 1.66 3.00
N MET A 314 -27.52 1.41 2.86
CA MET A 314 -26.96 0.82 1.67
C MET A 314 -25.91 -0.24 2.01
N GLU A 315 -25.85 -1.24 1.14
CA GLU A 315 -24.79 -2.23 1.10
C GLU A 315 -24.00 -2.02 -0.20
N LEU A 316 -22.72 -1.68 -0.09
CA LEU A 316 -21.82 -1.60 -1.25
C LEU A 316 -20.84 -2.75 -1.24
N LYS A 317 -20.63 -3.32 -2.42
CA LYS A 317 -19.56 -4.26 -2.70
C LYS A 317 -18.45 -3.54 -3.44
N LEU A 318 -17.48 -3.02 -2.70
CA LEU A 318 -16.32 -2.32 -3.23
C LEU A 318 -15.34 -3.34 -3.80
N LYS A 319 -14.83 -3.08 -5.00
CA LYS A 319 -13.80 -3.92 -5.62
C LYS A 319 -12.43 -3.44 -5.13
N MET A 320 -11.68 -4.34 -4.52
CA MET A 320 -10.26 -4.15 -4.23
C MET A 320 -9.47 -4.63 -5.43
N ASP A 321 -8.63 -3.76 -5.98
CA ASP A 321 -7.79 -4.03 -7.15
C ASP A 321 -6.57 -3.12 -7.08
N CYS A 322 -5.51 -3.60 -6.43
CA CYS A 322 -4.30 -2.82 -6.16
C CYS A 322 -3.05 -3.56 -6.64
N LEU A 323 -1.98 -2.79 -6.85
CA LEU A 323 -0.68 -3.31 -7.30
C LEU A 323 0.37 -3.05 -6.23
N THR A 324 1.21 -4.04 -5.96
CA THR A 324 2.38 -3.95 -5.08
C THR A 324 3.62 -4.24 -5.91
N LEU A 325 4.65 -3.40 -5.83
CA LEU A 325 5.91 -3.63 -6.52
C LEU A 325 6.90 -4.31 -5.57
N VAL A 326 7.34 -5.52 -5.90
CA VAL A 326 8.12 -6.37 -5.00
C VAL A 326 9.39 -6.84 -5.70
N SER A 327 10.51 -6.84 -4.97
CA SER A 327 11.72 -7.49 -5.47
C SER A 327 11.53 -9.01 -5.54
N ARG A 328 11.99 -9.62 -6.63
CA ARG A 328 11.99 -11.08 -6.80
C ARG A 328 12.83 -11.80 -5.73
N GLU A 329 13.83 -11.11 -5.17
CA GLU A 329 14.67 -11.63 -4.09
C GLU A 329 14.09 -11.36 -2.70
N CYS A 330 12.97 -10.64 -2.60
CA CYS A 330 12.30 -10.39 -1.32
C CYS A 330 11.94 -11.72 -0.64
N LYS A 331 12.16 -11.82 0.68
CA LYS A 331 11.73 -12.99 1.45
C LYS A 331 10.20 -13.00 1.55
N SER A 332 9.58 -14.16 1.39
CA SER A 332 8.14 -14.27 1.52
C SER A 332 7.58 -13.95 2.90
N SER A 333 8.43 -13.93 3.94
CA SER A 333 8.09 -13.41 5.27
C SER A 333 7.65 -11.94 5.27
N ASN A 334 8.20 -11.13 4.36
CA ASN A 334 7.89 -9.71 4.28
C ASN A 334 6.68 -9.45 3.36
N LEU A 335 6.36 -10.40 2.50
CA LEU A 335 5.36 -10.24 1.46
C LEU A 335 3.96 -9.95 2.02
N TYR A 336 3.57 -10.56 3.14
CA TYR A 336 2.26 -10.30 3.76
C TYR A 336 2.06 -8.80 4.07
N GLY A 337 3.02 -8.18 4.76
CA GLY A 337 2.96 -6.75 5.09
C GLY A 337 2.91 -5.86 3.85
N MET A 338 3.74 -6.16 2.84
CA MET A 338 3.75 -5.39 1.58
C MET A 338 2.40 -5.44 0.84
N LEU A 339 1.73 -6.60 0.85
CA LEU A 339 0.40 -6.73 0.26
C LEU A 339 -0.66 -6.02 1.11
N LEU A 340 -0.57 -6.11 2.44
CA LEU A 340 -1.48 -5.42 3.36
C LEU A 340 -1.41 -3.89 3.16
N ASN A 341 -0.21 -3.33 3.09
CA ASN A 341 0.03 -1.90 2.88
C ASN A 341 -0.56 -1.42 1.54
N SER A 342 -0.55 -2.28 0.52
CA SER A 342 -1.21 -1.98 -0.76
C SER A 342 -2.74 -1.94 -0.67
N VAL A 343 -3.34 -2.78 0.18
CA VAL A 343 -4.79 -2.82 0.42
C VAL A 343 -5.22 -1.59 1.22
N GLU A 344 -4.44 -1.19 2.22
CA GLU A 344 -4.65 0.04 2.98
C GLU A 344 -4.58 1.27 2.07
N ARG A 345 -3.51 1.41 1.29
CA ARG A 345 -3.34 2.51 0.32
C ARG A 345 -4.49 2.57 -0.67
N HIS A 346 -4.99 1.42 -1.15
CA HIS A 346 -6.17 1.37 -2.02
C HIS A 346 -7.44 1.84 -1.31
N THR A 347 -7.60 1.52 -0.02
CA THR A 347 -8.73 1.96 0.79
C THR A 347 -8.75 3.47 0.94
N LYS A 348 -7.61 4.09 1.30
CA LYS A 348 -7.43 5.55 1.35
C LYS A 348 -7.76 6.22 0.01
N ARG A 349 -7.42 5.55 -1.08
CA ARG A 349 -7.74 6.04 -2.42
C ARG A 349 -9.22 5.96 -2.77
N VAL A 350 -9.88 4.87 -2.39
CA VAL A 350 -11.33 4.72 -2.57
C VAL A 350 -12.07 5.80 -1.78
N GLU A 351 -11.66 6.03 -0.52
CA GLU A 351 -12.17 7.13 0.31
C GLU A 351 -12.04 8.48 -0.40
N ARG A 352 -10.86 8.79 -0.95
CA ARG A 352 -10.65 10.02 -1.70
C ARG A 352 -11.53 10.14 -2.94
N CYS A 353 -11.74 9.04 -3.66
CA CYS A 353 -12.65 9.03 -4.80
C CYS A 353 -14.08 9.43 -4.38
N PHE A 354 -14.55 8.93 -3.22
CA PHE A 354 -15.82 9.39 -2.63
C PHE A 354 -15.77 10.87 -2.24
N LEU A 355 -14.69 11.36 -1.62
CA LEU A 355 -14.56 12.78 -1.27
C LEU A 355 -14.72 13.70 -2.47
N GLU A 356 -14.02 13.39 -3.56
CA GLU A 356 -13.92 14.20 -4.78
C GLU A 356 -15.19 14.19 -5.63
N HIS A 357 -15.97 13.10 -5.60
CA HIS A 357 -17.05 12.89 -6.56
C HIS A 357 -18.43 12.65 -5.95
N LEU A 358 -18.52 12.46 -4.63
CA LEU A 358 -19.79 12.34 -3.92
C LEU A 358 -20.27 13.74 -3.51
N ASP A 359 -21.19 14.29 -4.30
CA ASP A 359 -21.86 15.56 -4.01
C ASP A 359 -23.22 15.33 -3.33
N GLY A 360 -23.80 16.37 -2.73
CA GLY A 360 -25.04 16.29 -1.93
C GLY A 360 -26.26 15.69 -2.65
N ASP A 361 -26.31 15.73 -3.98
CA ASP A 361 -27.40 15.19 -4.79
C ASP A 361 -27.13 13.77 -5.33
N THR A 362 -25.89 13.27 -5.24
CA THR A 362 -25.53 11.95 -5.78
C THR A 362 -25.68 10.90 -4.69
N THR A 363 -26.53 9.89 -4.91
CA THR A 363 -26.57 8.77 -3.98
C THR A 363 -25.31 7.91 -4.15
N PRO A 364 -24.62 7.52 -3.07
CA PRO A 364 -23.44 6.66 -3.18
C PRO A 364 -23.74 5.27 -3.78
N VAL A 365 -25.01 4.90 -3.99
CA VAL A 365 -25.41 3.68 -4.70
C VAL A 365 -25.17 3.79 -6.22
N ASP A 366 -25.30 5.00 -6.78
CA ASP A 366 -25.02 5.29 -8.19
C ASP A 366 -23.51 5.46 -8.45
N PHE A 367 -22.71 5.48 -7.38
CA PHE A 367 -21.28 5.74 -7.38
C PHE A 367 -20.51 4.50 -6.90
N ILE A 368 -19.87 3.78 -7.83
CA ILE A 368 -19.01 2.65 -7.48
C ILE A 368 -17.58 2.96 -7.95
N PRO A 369 -16.65 3.23 -7.03
CA PRO A 369 -15.26 3.48 -7.39
C PRO A 369 -14.59 2.19 -7.89
N GLN A 370 -13.78 2.33 -8.94
CA GLN A 370 -13.06 1.24 -9.58
C GLN A 370 -11.64 1.67 -9.92
N ALA A 371 -10.66 0.83 -9.61
CA ALA A 371 -9.27 1.04 -10.02
C ALA A 371 -9.02 0.62 -11.47
N PHE A 372 -8.14 1.38 -12.11
CA PHE A 372 -7.61 1.18 -13.44
C PHE A 372 -6.08 1.34 -13.37
N HIS A 373 -5.34 0.41 -13.95
CA HIS A 373 -3.88 0.41 -13.92
C HIS A 373 -3.34 0.71 -15.32
N PHE A 374 -2.43 1.67 -15.40
CA PHE A 374 -1.83 2.16 -16.63
C PHE A 374 -0.31 2.04 -16.55
N ILE A 375 0.34 1.86 -17.69
CA ILE A 375 1.79 2.07 -17.81
C ILE A 375 1.94 3.25 -18.79
N PRO A 376 2.01 4.50 -18.28
CA PRO A 376 2.20 5.65 -19.14
C PRO A 376 3.54 5.53 -19.90
N PRO A 377 3.59 5.91 -21.19
CA PRO A 377 4.83 5.92 -21.96
C PRO A 377 5.92 6.73 -21.23
N GLY A 378 7.12 6.14 -21.10
CA GLY A 378 8.24 6.79 -20.43
C GLY A 378 8.15 6.84 -18.89
N CYS A 379 7.19 6.16 -18.25
CA CYS A 379 7.15 6.04 -16.78
C CYS A 379 7.97 4.85 -16.28
N GLY A 380 7.98 3.74 -17.03
CA GLY A 380 8.69 2.49 -16.67
C GLY A 380 8.02 1.65 -15.58
N HIS A 381 6.95 2.15 -14.95
CA HIS A 381 6.19 1.44 -13.91
C HIS A 381 4.68 1.69 -14.05
N PHE A 382 3.87 0.94 -13.29
CA PHE A 382 2.43 1.14 -13.25
C PHE A 382 2.04 2.41 -12.49
N VAL A 383 0.94 3.01 -12.91
CA VAL A 383 0.19 4.05 -12.19
C VAL A 383 -1.25 3.59 -12.11
N THR A 384 -1.83 3.61 -10.93
CA THR A 384 -3.24 3.29 -10.71
C THR A 384 -4.03 4.59 -10.70
N LEU A 385 -5.28 4.58 -11.18
CA LEU A 385 -6.30 5.64 -11.06
C LEU A 385 -7.62 5.03 -10.58
N VAL A 386 -8.35 5.70 -9.68
CA VAL A 386 -9.64 5.22 -9.17
C VAL A 386 -10.73 6.20 -9.60
N TYR A 387 -11.68 5.71 -10.39
CA TYR A 387 -12.78 6.49 -10.92
C TYR A 387 -14.13 5.82 -10.65
N PRO A 388 -15.21 6.60 -10.51
CA PRO A 388 -16.55 6.02 -10.57
C PRO A 388 -16.80 5.33 -11.91
N LYS A 389 -17.15 4.04 -11.84
CA LYS A 389 -17.42 3.19 -13.00
C LYS A 389 -18.49 3.76 -13.95
N ASN A 390 -19.44 4.51 -13.41
CA ASN A 390 -20.62 4.99 -14.13
C ASN A 390 -20.43 6.38 -14.77
N LYS A 391 -19.24 6.99 -14.65
CA LYS A 391 -18.93 8.27 -15.30
C LYS A 391 -18.17 8.04 -16.62
N THR A 392 -18.52 8.81 -17.64
CA THR A 392 -17.80 8.88 -18.92
C THR A 392 -16.50 9.69 -18.76
N PRO A 393 -15.50 9.52 -19.66
CA PRO A 393 -14.28 10.32 -19.63
C PRO A 393 -14.53 11.83 -19.60
N ASP A 394 -15.53 12.32 -20.35
CA ASP A 394 -15.92 13.74 -20.38
C ASP A 394 -16.49 14.23 -19.04
N GLN A 395 -17.06 13.33 -18.24
CA GLN A 395 -17.55 13.62 -16.89
C GLN A 395 -16.45 13.57 -15.83
N LEU A 396 -15.27 13.05 -16.17
CA LEU A 396 -14.10 12.94 -15.31
C LEU A 396 -13.06 14.06 -15.56
N SER A 397 -13.21 14.85 -16.63
CA SER A 397 -12.26 15.89 -17.04
C SER A 397 -12.46 17.24 -16.33
N LYS A 398 -12.95 17.25 -15.09
CA LYS A 398 -13.22 18.49 -14.35
C LYS A 398 -12.06 18.92 -13.49
#